data_AF-A0A258GBK1-F1
#
_entry.id   AF-A0A258GBK1-F1
#
_cell.length_a   1.000
_cell.length_b   1.000
_cell.length_c   1.000
_cell.angle_alpha   90.00
_cell.angle_beta   90.00
_cell.angle_gamma   90.00
#
_symmetry.space_group_name_H-M   'P 1'
#
loop_
_entity.id
_entity.type
_entity.pdbx_description
1 polymer ?
#
loop_
_entity_poly.entity_id
_entity_poly.type
_entity_poly.pdbx_seq_one_letter_code
_entity_poly.pdbx_strand_id
1 'polypeptide(L)'
;MHLLRLLPGGLPGRCHRRGPELRIRHRNARGAFLRQGQTSRQRRPLGGRDRPQPRTGRAVQVRKRTVGAWGLGAFEDDAALDWRDESFASTGVQAVIIALQAASKTSPDDYLEYVAGVEARAAAEVVAIAFGKPASGTSHDDINDVKPHVAEIRAIAGIRPLALKAMNRVSADNSEIAELWRENGPVEFDQAIADLINRLGGAE
;
A
#
# COMPACT_ATOMS: atom_id res chain seq x y z
N MET A 1 56.58 20.98 -37.47
CA MET A 1 55.87 22.25 -37.23
C MET A 1 54.97 22.53 -38.43
N HIS A 2 53.66 22.61 -38.17
CA HIS A 2 52.53 23.04 -39.02
C HIS A 2 52.33 22.47 -40.44
N LEU A 3 51.19 21.81 -40.61
CA LEU A 3 50.35 21.94 -41.81
C LEU A 3 48.87 22.00 -41.40
N LEU A 4 48.23 23.10 -41.78
CA LEU A 4 46.82 23.45 -41.59
C LEU A 4 45.94 22.75 -42.65
N ARG A 5 44.71 22.37 -42.27
CA ARG A 5 43.53 22.42 -43.17
C ARG A 5 42.31 22.92 -42.40
N LEU A 6 41.52 23.72 -43.10
CA LEU A 6 40.44 24.60 -42.65
C LEU A 6 39.07 24.11 -43.19
N LEU A 7 38.04 24.30 -42.35
CA LEU A 7 36.60 24.63 -42.66
C LEU A 7 35.64 23.50 -43.12
N PRO A 8 34.30 23.71 -43.11
CA PRO A 8 33.42 24.52 -42.22
C PRO A 8 32.08 23.82 -41.85
N GLY A 9 31.30 24.44 -40.95
CA GLY A 9 29.84 24.24 -40.83
C GLY A 9 29.43 23.74 -39.44
N GLY A 10 28.54 24.36 -38.68
CA GLY A 10 27.55 25.39 -38.96
C GLY A 10 26.39 25.11 -38.00
N LEU A 11 26.30 25.85 -36.91
CA LEU A 11 25.10 25.87 -36.06
C LEU A 11 23.98 26.60 -36.81
N PRO A 12 22.75 26.06 -36.80
CA PRO A 12 21.69 26.68 -36.00
C PRO A 12 20.78 25.59 -35.39
N GLY A 13 19.87 25.82 -34.45
CA GLY A 13 19.30 27.03 -33.91
C GLY A 13 18.22 26.61 -32.89
N ARG A 14 17.87 27.56 -32.03
CA ARG A 14 16.78 27.47 -31.04
C ARG A 14 15.48 26.99 -31.67
N CYS A 15 14.79 26.06 -31.01
CA CYS A 15 13.34 25.93 -31.08
C CYS A 15 12.75 26.13 -29.69
N HIS A 16 11.86 27.11 -29.61
CA HIS A 16 11.08 27.48 -28.45
C HIS A 16 9.97 26.47 -28.15
N ARG A 17 9.70 26.33 -26.85
CA ARG A 17 8.43 26.00 -26.16
C ARG A 17 7.19 25.75 -27.03
N ARG A 18 6.45 24.70 -26.67
CA ARG A 18 5.00 24.76 -26.39
C ARG A 18 4.64 23.69 -25.37
N GLY A 19 4.15 24.12 -24.20
CA GLY A 19 3.65 23.24 -23.15
C GLY A 19 2.27 22.67 -23.50
N PRO A 20 1.85 21.58 -22.84
CA PRO A 20 0.50 21.06 -22.99
C PRO A 20 -0.51 21.99 -22.27
N GLU A 21 -1.42 22.58 -23.06
CA GLU A 21 -2.58 23.32 -22.54
C GLU A 21 -3.60 22.35 -21.90
N LEU A 22 -3.82 22.54 -20.60
CA LEU A 22 -4.96 22.00 -19.86
C LEU A 22 -6.25 22.62 -20.40
N ARG A 23 -7.03 21.85 -21.16
CA ARG A 23 -8.39 22.25 -21.54
C ARG A 23 -9.34 22.04 -20.36
N ILE A 24 -9.42 23.05 -19.51
CA ILE A 24 -10.50 23.22 -18.53
C ILE A 24 -11.80 23.48 -19.32
N ARG A 25 -12.72 22.51 -19.32
CA ARG A 25 -14.07 22.73 -19.86
C ARG A 25 -14.93 23.44 -18.82
N HIS A 26 -15.57 24.50 -19.30
CA HIS A 26 -16.33 25.47 -18.55
C HIS A 26 -17.54 24.88 -17.81
N ARG A 27 -17.63 25.30 -16.54
CA ARG A 27 -18.83 25.37 -15.71
C ARG A 27 -19.97 26.06 -16.46
N ASN A 28 -21.10 25.36 -16.63
CA ASN A 28 -22.38 25.96 -17.01
C ASN A 28 -23.38 25.73 -15.88
N ALA A 29 -23.70 26.80 -15.15
CA ALA A 29 -24.82 26.88 -14.23
C ALA A 29 -25.95 27.65 -14.92
N ARG A 30 -27.03 26.97 -15.31
CA ARG A 30 -28.29 27.60 -15.72
C ARG A 30 -29.50 26.77 -15.29
N GLY A 31 -30.21 27.34 -14.31
CA GLY A 31 -31.67 27.41 -14.19
C GLY A 31 -32.50 26.17 -14.47
N ALA A 32 -32.99 25.54 -13.40
CA ALA A 32 -34.24 24.80 -13.45
C ALA A 32 -35.26 25.47 -12.51
N PHE A 33 -36.36 25.89 -13.13
CA PHE A 33 -37.46 26.65 -12.57
C PHE A 33 -38.21 25.90 -11.46
N LEU A 34 -38.56 26.66 -10.42
CA LEU A 34 -39.66 26.36 -9.50
C LEU A 34 -40.95 26.11 -10.29
N ARG A 35 -41.57 24.94 -10.08
CA ARG A 35 -43.00 24.76 -10.35
C ARG A 35 -43.67 24.18 -9.12
N GLN A 36 -44.39 25.04 -8.41
CA GLN A 36 -45.38 24.66 -7.41
C GLN A 36 -46.43 23.77 -8.07
N GLY A 37 -46.61 22.56 -7.53
CA GLY A 37 -47.75 21.69 -7.78
C GLY A 37 -48.59 21.60 -6.52
N GLN A 38 -49.85 21.98 -6.65
CA GLN A 38 -50.79 22.16 -5.55
C GLN A 38 -51.15 20.87 -4.81
N THR A 39 -51.53 21.08 -3.56
CA THR A 39 -52.16 20.17 -2.61
C THR A 39 -53.21 19.24 -3.20
N SER A 40 -53.21 17.98 -2.78
CA SER A 40 -54.41 17.14 -2.73
C SER A 40 -54.35 16.27 -1.48
N ARG A 41 -55.25 16.57 -0.54
CA ARG A 41 -55.53 15.76 0.64
C ARG A 41 -56.05 14.40 0.20
N GLN A 42 -55.42 13.32 0.67
CA GLN A 42 -56.16 12.11 1.04
C GLN A 42 -55.32 11.27 2.01
N ARG A 43 -55.66 11.34 3.31
CA ARG A 43 -55.25 10.33 4.28
C ARG A 43 -56.14 9.11 4.06
N ARG A 44 -55.52 7.95 3.82
CA ARG A 44 -56.15 6.62 3.96
C ARG A 44 -55.34 5.79 4.96
N PRO A 45 -56.02 4.89 5.70
CA PRO A 45 -55.58 4.45 7.02
C PRO A 45 -54.43 3.45 6.98
N LEU A 46 -53.61 3.51 8.03
CA LEU A 46 -52.52 2.58 8.32
C LEU A 46 -53.09 1.17 8.53
N GLY A 47 -52.92 0.30 7.55
CA GLY A 47 -53.07 -1.13 7.72
C GLY A 47 -51.95 -1.66 8.61
N GLY A 48 -52.32 -2.21 9.77
CA GLY A 48 -51.41 -2.91 10.66
C GLY A 48 -50.72 -4.06 9.94
N ARG A 49 -49.40 -3.98 9.84
CA ARG A 49 -48.55 -5.12 9.47
C ARG A 49 -47.81 -5.54 10.71
N ASP A 50 -48.14 -6.74 11.19
CA ASP A 50 -47.33 -7.50 12.13
C ASP A 50 -45.90 -7.59 11.59
N ARG A 51 -44.99 -6.91 12.29
CA ARG A 51 -43.56 -6.95 12.01
C ARG A 51 -42.96 -7.93 13.02
N PRO A 52 -42.54 -9.15 12.62
CA PRO A 52 -41.81 -10.01 13.53
C PRO A 52 -40.49 -9.33 13.92
N GLN A 53 -40.15 -9.43 15.20
CA GLN A 53 -39.02 -8.78 15.87
C GLN A 53 -37.71 -8.83 15.07
N PRO A 54 -36.89 -7.76 15.07
CA PRO A 54 -35.54 -7.85 14.55
C PRO A 54 -34.74 -8.82 15.45
N ARG A 55 -34.25 -9.89 14.81
CA ARG A 55 -33.31 -10.84 15.41
C ARG A 55 -32.11 -10.07 15.97
N THR A 56 -31.70 -10.46 17.16
CA THR A 56 -30.50 -10.02 17.86
C THR A 56 -29.31 -9.90 16.90
N GLY A 57 -28.97 -8.66 16.54
CA GLY A 57 -27.75 -8.38 15.81
C GLY A 57 -26.56 -8.80 16.67
N ARG A 58 -25.80 -9.79 16.20
CA ARG A 58 -24.48 -10.10 16.75
C ARG A 58 -23.65 -8.83 16.64
N ALA A 59 -23.14 -8.34 17.77
CA ALA A 59 -22.25 -7.19 17.80
C ALA A 59 -21.05 -7.49 16.90
N VAL A 60 -20.96 -6.82 15.75
CA VAL A 60 -19.73 -6.77 14.97
C VAL A 60 -18.73 -6.07 15.86
N GLN A 61 -17.68 -6.78 16.27
CA GLN A 61 -16.60 -6.16 17.01
C GLN A 61 -15.89 -5.17 16.09
N VAL A 62 -16.29 -3.90 16.19
CA VAL A 62 -15.55 -2.80 15.60
C VAL A 62 -14.25 -2.71 16.40
N ARG A 63 -13.15 -3.20 15.81
CA ARG A 63 -11.82 -2.97 16.36
C ARG A 63 -11.66 -1.47 16.61
N LYS A 64 -11.21 -1.12 17.81
CA LYS A 64 -10.96 0.25 18.21
C LYS A 64 -9.97 0.85 17.21
N ARG A 65 -10.46 1.73 16.35
CA ARG A 65 -9.60 2.58 15.51
C ARG A 65 -8.94 3.58 16.45
N THR A 66 -7.70 3.30 16.82
CA THR A 66 -6.83 4.31 17.41
C THR A 66 -6.49 5.33 16.32
N VAL A 67 -6.35 6.59 16.70
CA VAL A 67 -6.53 7.75 15.82
C VAL A 67 -5.39 7.84 14.80
N GLY A 68 -5.75 7.79 13.52
CA GLY A 68 -4.87 7.64 12.35
C GLY A 68 -5.26 6.34 11.63
N ALA A 69 -5.61 6.39 10.35
CA ALA A 69 -6.04 5.21 9.58
C ALA A 69 -4.93 4.16 9.35
N TRP A 70 -3.90 4.15 10.18
CA TRP A 70 -2.68 3.37 10.07
C TRP A 70 -2.88 2.11 10.90
N GLY A 71 -3.27 1.04 10.22
CA GLY A 71 -3.37 -0.25 10.85
C GLY A 71 -2.00 -0.89 11.10
N LEU A 72 -1.93 -1.83 12.04
CA LEU A 72 -0.70 -2.58 12.33
C LEU A 72 -0.47 -3.72 11.34
N GLY A 73 -1.45 -4.09 10.53
CA GLY A 73 -1.31 -5.09 9.48
C GLY A 73 -0.41 -4.60 8.35
N ALA A 74 0.35 -5.51 7.75
CA ALA A 74 1.22 -5.19 6.62
C ALA A 74 0.46 -4.78 5.34
N PHE A 75 -0.85 -5.01 5.29
CA PHE A 75 -1.77 -4.62 4.20
C PHE A 75 -2.84 -3.62 4.66
N GLU A 76 -2.57 -2.87 5.74
CA GLU A 76 -3.45 -1.79 6.20
C GLU A 76 -2.89 -0.40 5.81
N ASP A 77 -1.70 -0.36 5.21
CA ASP A 77 -1.05 0.86 4.68
C ASP A 77 -1.39 1.02 3.19
N ASP A 78 -1.77 2.22 2.77
CA ASP A 78 -2.16 2.49 1.38
C ASP A 78 -1.03 2.17 0.39
N ALA A 79 0.23 2.49 0.72
CA ALA A 79 1.36 2.17 -0.16
C ALA A 79 1.61 0.65 -0.23
N ALA A 80 1.30 -0.10 0.83
CA ALA A 80 1.35 -1.56 0.79
C ALA A 80 0.25 -2.16 -0.09
N LEU A 81 -0.95 -1.57 -0.05
CA LEU A 81 -2.07 -1.96 -0.89
C LEU A 81 -1.80 -1.67 -2.37
N ASP A 82 -1.28 -0.48 -2.69
CA ASP A 82 -0.86 -0.11 -4.05
C ASP A 82 0.20 -1.08 -4.56
N TRP A 83 1.22 -1.40 -3.76
CA TRP A 83 2.23 -2.38 -4.12
C TRP A 83 1.65 -3.78 -4.37
N ARG A 84 0.70 -4.22 -3.54
CA ARG A 84 0.05 -5.53 -3.70
C ARG A 84 -0.76 -5.58 -5.00
N ASP A 85 -1.59 -4.57 -5.23
CA ASP A 85 -2.57 -4.53 -6.31
C ASP A 85 -1.93 -4.18 -7.67
N GLU A 86 -0.76 -3.55 -7.67
CA GLU A 86 -0.01 -3.24 -8.89
C GLU A 86 1.19 -4.18 -9.08
N SER A 87 2.20 -4.08 -8.21
CA SER A 87 3.50 -4.74 -8.41
C SER A 87 3.43 -6.25 -8.18
N PHE A 88 2.88 -6.68 -7.03
CA PHE A 88 2.77 -8.10 -6.70
C PHE A 88 1.77 -8.80 -7.61
N ALA A 89 0.60 -8.21 -7.85
CA ALA A 89 -0.39 -8.77 -8.77
C ALA A 89 0.12 -8.95 -10.21
N SER A 90 0.99 -8.05 -10.70
CA SER A 90 1.50 -8.11 -12.07
C SER A 90 2.79 -8.93 -12.24
N THR A 91 3.70 -8.89 -11.27
CA THR A 91 5.04 -9.50 -11.39
C THR A 91 5.32 -10.62 -10.37
N GLY A 92 4.36 -10.88 -9.48
CA GLY A 92 4.41 -11.97 -8.50
C GLY A 92 5.67 -11.94 -7.65
N VAL A 93 6.39 -13.05 -7.65
CA VAL A 93 7.57 -13.27 -6.81
C VAL A 93 8.69 -12.27 -7.08
N GLN A 94 8.80 -11.74 -8.30
CA GLN A 94 9.81 -10.73 -8.60
C GLN A 94 9.59 -9.43 -7.81
N ALA A 95 8.34 -8.99 -7.61
CA ALA A 95 8.02 -7.84 -6.76
C ALA A 95 8.47 -8.07 -5.32
N VAL A 96 8.29 -9.29 -4.78
CA VAL A 96 8.74 -9.65 -3.43
C VAL A 96 10.26 -9.47 -3.31
N ILE A 97 11.03 -9.99 -4.27
CA ILE A 97 12.49 -9.84 -4.27
C ILE A 97 12.89 -8.37 -4.35
N ILE A 98 12.29 -7.61 -5.27
CA ILE A 98 12.60 -6.19 -5.48
C ILE A 98 12.36 -5.38 -4.21
N ALA A 99 11.19 -5.50 -3.60
CA ALA A 99 10.83 -4.76 -2.39
C ALA A 99 11.77 -5.09 -1.22
N LEU A 100 12.05 -6.38 -0.98
CA LEU A 100 12.99 -6.78 0.08
C LEU A 100 14.42 -6.30 -0.20
N GLN A 101 14.86 -6.30 -1.46
CA GLN A 101 16.17 -5.79 -1.85
C GLN A 101 16.27 -4.28 -1.73
N ALA A 102 15.19 -3.54 -2.04
CA ALA A 102 15.14 -2.10 -1.93
C ALA A 102 15.48 -1.65 -0.50
N ALA A 103 14.84 -2.25 0.51
CA ALA A 103 15.19 -1.97 1.90
C ALA A 103 16.55 -2.57 2.30
N SER A 104 16.79 -3.87 2.06
CA SER A 104 17.99 -4.54 2.60
C SER A 104 19.33 -4.13 2.00
N LYS A 105 19.33 -3.37 0.88
CA LYS A 105 20.52 -2.82 0.23
C LYS A 105 20.79 -1.37 0.62
N THR A 106 19.85 -0.67 1.28
CA THR A 106 20.10 0.66 1.84
C THR A 106 21.20 0.58 2.88
N SER A 107 22.22 1.44 2.78
CA SER A 107 23.31 1.49 3.74
C SER A 107 22.79 1.78 5.15
N PRO A 108 23.45 1.30 6.22
CA PRO A 108 23.16 1.75 7.58
C PRO A 108 23.34 3.26 7.78
N ASP A 109 24.12 3.93 6.93
CA ASP A 109 24.35 5.38 6.98
C ASP A 109 23.37 6.17 6.10
N ASP A 110 22.66 5.51 5.18
CA ASP A 110 21.68 6.13 4.28
C ASP A 110 20.29 6.08 4.91
N TYR A 111 19.43 7.03 4.56
CA TYR A 111 18.03 7.04 5.01
C TYR A 111 17.17 6.04 4.21
N LEU A 112 16.26 5.31 4.88
CA LEU A 112 15.28 4.45 4.22
C LEU A 112 13.97 5.21 4.08
N GLU A 113 13.63 5.54 2.83
CA GLU A 113 12.38 6.19 2.45
C GLU A 113 11.15 5.33 2.77
N TYR A 114 10.05 5.99 3.12
CA TYR A 114 8.80 5.37 3.59
C TYR A 114 8.27 4.29 2.65
N VAL A 115 8.13 4.60 1.35
CA VAL A 115 7.57 3.66 0.37
C VAL A 115 8.39 2.37 0.32
N ALA A 116 9.71 2.47 0.25
CA ALA A 116 10.59 1.30 0.24
C ALA A 116 10.48 0.47 1.54
N GLY A 117 10.30 1.13 2.69
CA GLY A 117 10.10 0.46 3.96
C GLY A 117 8.75 -0.26 4.07
N VAL A 118 7.67 0.40 3.62
CA VAL A 118 6.31 -0.17 3.60
C VAL A 118 6.23 -1.37 2.66
N GLU A 119 6.73 -1.24 1.43
CA GLU A 119 6.74 -2.32 0.45
C GLU A 119 7.55 -3.52 0.94
N ALA A 120 8.72 -3.28 1.54
CA ALA A 120 9.53 -4.34 2.12
C ALA A 120 8.79 -5.08 3.25
N ARG A 121 8.02 -4.36 4.07
CA ARG A 121 7.20 -4.94 5.14
C ARG A 121 6.06 -5.79 4.58
N ALA A 122 5.38 -5.31 3.54
CA ALA A 122 4.35 -6.09 2.83
C ALA A 122 4.93 -7.35 2.19
N ALA A 123 6.06 -7.22 1.50
CA ALA A 123 6.78 -8.36 0.89
C ALA A 123 7.25 -9.38 1.94
N ALA A 124 7.71 -8.93 3.11
CA ALA A 124 8.07 -9.81 4.22
C ALA A 124 6.85 -10.56 4.78
N GLU A 125 5.68 -9.93 4.87
CA GLU A 125 4.44 -10.63 5.24
C GLU A 125 4.03 -11.67 4.19
N VAL A 126 4.16 -11.37 2.90
CA VAL A 126 3.96 -12.35 1.81
C VAL A 126 4.87 -13.58 1.99
N VAL A 127 6.14 -13.37 2.35
CA VAL A 127 7.06 -14.48 2.66
C VAL A 127 6.56 -15.26 3.89
N ALA A 128 6.19 -14.60 4.98
CA ALA A 128 5.69 -15.27 6.17
C ALA A 128 4.41 -16.10 5.89
N ILE A 129 3.47 -15.57 5.12
CA ILE A 129 2.27 -16.28 4.62
C ILE A 129 2.70 -17.50 3.80
N ALA A 130 3.64 -17.33 2.86
CA ALA A 130 4.13 -18.43 2.04
C ALA A 130 4.75 -19.56 2.88
N PHE A 131 5.35 -19.27 4.02
CA PHE A 131 5.87 -20.27 4.97
C PHE A 131 4.84 -20.74 6.01
N GLY A 132 3.55 -20.45 5.81
CA GLY A 132 2.46 -20.93 6.66
C GLY A 132 2.38 -20.22 8.02
N LYS A 133 2.94 -19.01 8.12
CA LYS A 133 3.00 -18.21 9.34
C LYS A 133 2.43 -16.80 9.10
N PRO A 134 1.15 -16.67 8.69
CA PRO A 134 0.50 -15.36 8.57
C PRO A 134 0.39 -14.68 9.94
N ALA A 135 0.34 -13.35 9.95
CA ALA A 135 0.02 -12.59 11.15
C ALA A 135 -1.39 -12.94 11.69
N SER A 136 -1.60 -12.70 12.98
CA SER A 136 -2.92 -12.86 13.59
C SER A 136 -3.89 -11.81 13.02
N GLY A 137 -4.87 -12.25 12.24
CA GLY A 137 -5.86 -11.38 11.62
C GLY A 137 -5.58 -11.03 10.16
N THR A 138 -4.56 -11.61 9.53
CA THR A 138 -4.42 -11.61 8.07
C THR A 138 -5.71 -12.13 7.43
N SER A 139 -6.23 -11.43 6.42
CA SER A 139 -7.51 -11.78 5.82
C SER A 139 -7.39 -13.05 4.97
N HIS A 140 -8.54 -13.69 4.70
CA HIS A 140 -8.56 -14.85 3.82
C HIS A 140 -8.18 -14.47 2.38
N ASP A 141 -8.53 -13.25 1.96
CA ASP A 141 -8.22 -12.73 0.63
C ASP A 141 -6.71 -12.55 0.49
N ASP A 142 -6.02 -11.94 1.47
CA ASP A 142 -4.56 -11.80 1.45
C ASP A 142 -3.85 -13.17 1.37
N ILE A 143 -4.34 -14.17 2.10
CA ILE A 143 -3.79 -15.53 2.03
C ILE A 143 -4.04 -16.15 0.64
N ASN A 144 -5.20 -15.92 0.05
CA ASN A 144 -5.55 -16.44 -1.27
C ASN A 144 -4.76 -15.76 -2.39
N ASP A 145 -4.40 -14.49 -2.25
CA ASP A 145 -3.56 -13.76 -3.20
C ASP A 145 -2.12 -14.31 -3.20
N VAL A 146 -1.59 -14.72 -2.04
CA VAL A 146 -0.25 -15.32 -1.95
C VAL A 146 -0.24 -16.78 -2.42
N LYS A 147 -1.35 -17.51 -2.26
CA LYS A 147 -1.44 -18.96 -2.50
C LYS A 147 -0.87 -19.43 -3.86
N PRO A 148 -1.12 -18.77 -5.00
CA PRO A 148 -0.56 -19.15 -6.30
C PRO A 148 0.98 -19.08 -6.35
N HIS A 149 1.59 -18.22 -5.54
CA HIS A 149 3.03 -17.94 -5.56
C HIS A 149 3.82 -18.73 -4.51
N VAL A 150 3.16 -19.48 -3.62
CA VAL A 150 3.80 -20.15 -2.47
C VAL A 150 4.96 -21.05 -2.88
N ALA A 151 4.78 -21.88 -3.91
CA ALA A 151 5.82 -22.81 -4.35
C ALA A 151 7.06 -22.07 -4.88
N GLU A 152 6.85 -21.01 -5.65
CA GLU A 152 7.91 -20.19 -6.22
C GLU A 152 8.64 -19.38 -5.14
N ILE A 153 7.91 -18.77 -4.19
CA ILE A 153 8.48 -18.07 -3.04
C ILE A 153 9.39 -19.01 -2.23
N ARG A 154 8.90 -20.21 -1.92
CA ARG A 154 9.67 -21.21 -1.16
C ARG A 154 10.89 -21.74 -1.92
N ALA A 155 10.87 -21.71 -3.25
CA ALA A 155 11.99 -22.17 -4.08
C ALA A 155 13.15 -21.16 -4.12
N ILE A 156 12.94 -19.90 -3.73
CA ILE A 156 14.01 -18.89 -3.70
C ILE A 156 14.96 -19.18 -2.54
N ALA A 157 16.19 -19.55 -2.89
CA ALA A 157 17.26 -19.69 -1.92
C ALA A 157 17.49 -18.36 -1.17
N GLY A 158 17.45 -18.43 0.16
CA GLY A 158 17.74 -17.27 1.02
C GLY A 158 16.63 -16.22 1.13
N ILE A 159 15.39 -16.49 0.68
CA ILE A 159 14.30 -15.52 0.76
C ILE A 159 13.97 -15.10 2.21
N ARG A 160 13.97 -16.04 3.16
CA ARG A 160 13.77 -15.75 4.59
C ARG A 160 14.91 -14.90 5.17
N PRO A 161 16.20 -15.26 4.98
CA PRO A 161 17.32 -14.37 5.33
C PRO A 161 17.22 -12.97 4.71
N LEU A 162 16.81 -12.86 3.45
CA LEU A 162 16.61 -11.57 2.79
C LEU A 162 15.49 -10.76 3.45
N ALA A 163 14.36 -11.39 3.76
CA ALA A 163 13.25 -10.77 4.48
C ALA A 163 13.65 -10.31 5.88
N LEU A 164 14.41 -11.12 6.63
CA LEU A 164 14.94 -10.76 7.94
C LEU A 164 15.88 -9.55 7.85
N LYS A 165 16.78 -9.52 6.85
CA LYS A 165 17.67 -8.39 6.62
C LYS A 165 16.89 -7.11 6.30
N ALA A 166 15.85 -7.22 5.47
CA ALA A 166 14.97 -6.09 5.17
C ALA A 166 14.25 -5.58 6.43
N MET A 167 13.70 -6.47 7.26
CA MET A 167 12.99 -6.08 8.49
C MET A 167 13.90 -5.42 9.51
N ASN A 168 15.15 -5.87 9.64
CA ASN A 168 16.15 -5.19 10.46
C ASN A 168 16.45 -3.78 9.95
N ARG A 169 16.42 -3.56 8.63
CA ARG A 169 16.60 -2.22 8.06
C ARG A 169 15.35 -1.34 8.25
N VAL A 170 14.16 -1.91 8.12
CA VAL A 170 12.87 -1.23 8.32
C VAL A 170 12.71 -0.73 9.76
N SER A 171 13.20 -1.46 10.76
CA SER A 171 13.16 -1.06 12.17
C SER A 171 14.34 -0.21 12.65
N ALA A 172 15.29 0.12 11.77
CA ALA A 172 16.42 0.96 12.14
C ALA A 172 15.98 2.41 12.41
N ASP A 173 16.79 3.16 13.15
CA ASP A 173 16.43 4.54 13.55
C ASP A 173 16.35 5.50 12.36
N ASN A 174 17.16 5.30 11.32
CA ASN A 174 17.13 6.08 10.08
C ASN A 174 16.19 5.46 9.02
N SER A 175 14.95 5.22 9.41
CA SER A 175 13.90 4.62 8.59
C SER A 175 12.64 5.43 8.75
N GLU A 176 12.13 6.03 7.67
CA GLU A 176 10.98 6.94 7.74
C GLU A 176 9.76 6.28 8.36
N ILE A 177 9.49 5.01 8.00
CA ILE A 177 8.39 4.26 8.60
C ILE A 177 8.60 4.07 10.11
N ALA A 178 9.82 3.80 10.58
CA ALA A 178 10.09 3.66 12.00
C ALA A 178 9.95 5.00 12.74
N GLU A 179 10.48 6.09 12.17
CA GLU A 179 10.36 7.44 12.72
C GLU A 179 8.88 7.84 12.86
N LEU A 180 8.08 7.72 11.80
CA LEU A 180 6.66 8.07 11.79
C LEU A 180 5.85 7.30 12.84
N TRP A 181 6.09 6.00 13.01
CA TRP A 181 5.41 5.22 14.04
C TRP A 181 5.87 5.57 15.45
N ARG A 182 7.17 5.81 15.66
CA ARG A 182 7.73 6.14 16.97
C ARG A 182 7.32 7.53 17.45
N GLU A 183 7.14 8.48 16.54
CA GLU A 183 6.59 9.80 16.85
C GLU A 183 5.16 9.73 17.41
N ASN A 184 4.38 8.72 16.99
CA ASN A 184 2.97 8.58 17.31
C ASN A 184 2.64 7.48 18.34
N GLY A 185 3.62 6.64 18.72
CA GLY A 185 3.48 5.53 19.67
C GLY A 185 4.36 4.33 19.30
N PRO A 186 5.59 4.20 19.84
CA PRO A 186 6.60 3.26 19.33
C PRO A 186 6.29 1.78 19.60
N VAL A 187 5.54 1.49 20.66
CA VAL A 187 5.45 0.13 21.23
C VAL A 187 4.80 -0.86 20.26
N GLU A 188 3.71 -0.46 19.61
CA GLU A 188 2.92 -1.34 18.76
C GLU A 188 3.64 -1.68 17.44
N PHE A 189 4.35 -0.72 16.85
CA PHE A 189 5.11 -0.95 15.61
C PHE A 189 6.30 -1.88 15.85
N ASP A 190 7.11 -1.60 16.88
CA ASP A 190 8.27 -2.43 17.20
C ASP A 190 7.83 -3.86 17.57
N GLN A 191 6.70 -4.02 18.27
CA GLN A 191 6.08 -5.34 18.51
C GLN A 191 5.65 -6.03 17.23
N ALA A 192 5.03 -5.32 16.29
CA ALA A 192 4.60 -5.87 15.01
C ALA A 192 5.79 -6.31 14.13
N ILE A 193 6.88 -5.54 14.13
CA ILE A 193 8.11 -5.93 13.42
C ILE A 193 8.77 -7.14 14.09
N ALA A 194 8.86 -7.16 15.42
CA ALA A 194 9.41 -8.29 16.15
C ALA A 194 8.61 -9.59 15.92
N ASP A 195 7.27 -9.51 15.90
CA ASP A 195 6.40 -10.63 15.53
C ASP A 195 6.70 -11.14 14.12
N LEU A 196 6.78 -10.24 13.13
CA LEU A 196 7.10 -10.61 11.76
C LEU A 196 8.49 -11.26 11.64
N ILE A 197 9.51 -10.71 12.30
CA ILE A 197 10.86 -11.30 12.36
C ILE A 197 10.80 -12.72 12.95
N ASN A 198 10.06 -12.94 14.04
CA ASN A 198 9.93 -14.26 14.65
C ASN A 198 9.25 -15.26 13.72
N ARG A 199 8.18 -14.84 13.01
CA ARG A 199 7.49 -15.69 12.04
C ARG A 199 8.42 -16.06 10.87
N LEU A 200 9.25 -15.13 10.40
CA LEU A 200 10.25 -15.38 9.36
C LEU A 200 11.39 -16.29 9.81
N GLY A 201 11.81 -16.19 11.08
CA GLY A 201 12.95 -16.93 11.64
C GLY A 201 12.65 -18.34 12.14
N GLY A 202 11.38 -18.71 12.34
CA GLY A 202 11.06 -19.99 12.96
C GLY A 202 11.51 -21.21 12.14
N ALA A 203 12.08 -22.19 12.85
CA ALA A 203 12.74 -23.40 12.35
C ALA A 203 11.97 -24.13 11.23
N GLU A 204 12.74 -24.61 10.25
CA GLU A 204 12.33 -25.63 9.27
C GLU A 204 12.06 -26.98 9.92
#